data_AF-A0A920B658-F1
#
_entry.id   AF-A0A920B658-F1
#
_cell.length_a   1.000
_cell.length_b   1.000
_cell.length_c   1.000
_cell.angle_alpha   90.00
_cell.angle_beta   90.00
_cell.angle_gamma   90.00
#
_symmetry.space_group_name_H-M   'P 1'
#
loop_
_entity.id
_entity.type
_entity.pdbx_description
1 polymer ?
#
loop_
_entity_poly.entity_id
_entity_poly.type
_entity_poly.pdbx_seq_one_letter_code
_entity_poly.pdbx_strand_id
1 'polypeptide(L)' 'MFHGRILVHNEAQKTDAKQTNRNLLLSEKAQVDTKPQLEIYADDVKCTHGATTGQIDNEALYYLRALG' A
#
# COMPACT_ATOMS: atom_id res chain seq x y z
N MET A 1 3.21 11.33 -3.13
CA MET A 1 3.41 11.14 -1.68
C MET A 1 2.12 10.62 -1.06
N PHE A 2 2.15 9.43 -0.47
CA PHE A 2 1.03 8.83 0.27
C PHE A 2 1.36 8.81 1.77
N HIS A 3 0.47 9.37 2.58
CA HIS A 3 0.52 9.32 4.04
C HIS A 3 -0.78 8.70 4.54
N GLY A 4 -0.70 7.52 5.14
CA GLY A 4 -1.84 6.84 5.74
C GLY A 4 -1.55 6.52 7.19
N ARG A 5 -2.48 6.84 8.09
CA ARG A 5 -2.36 6.58 9.53
C ARG A 5 -3.59 5.82 10.00
N ILE A 6 -3.36 4.69 10.64
CA ILE A 6 -4.38 3.95 11.40
C ILE A 6 -4.12 4.21 12.88
N LEU A 7 -5.12 4.74 13.58
CA LEU A 7 -5.12 4.95 15.02
C LEU A 7 -6.16 4.03 15.65
N VAL A 8 -5.73 3.18 16.57
CA VAL A 8 -6.59 2.27 17.33
C VAL A 8 -6.58 2.70 18.79
N HIS A 9 -7.72 3.22 19.26
CA HIS A 9 -7.88 3.65 20.66
C HIS A 9 -7.98 2.45 21.61
N ASN A 10 -7.67 2.69 22.89
CA ASN A 10 -7.63 1.62 23.91
C ASN A 10 -8.97 0.88 24.10
N GLU A 11 -10.10 1.56 23.88
CA GLU A 11 -11.44 0.95 23.95
C GLU A 11 -11.79 0.13 22.68
N ALA A 12 -11.02 0.27 21.61
CA ALA A 12 -11.28 -0.33 20.31
C ALA A 12 -10.72 -1.75 20.19
N GLN A 13 -10.98 -2.57 21.22
CA GLN A 13 -10.65 -4.00 21.21
C GLN A 13 -11.39 -4.72 20.09
N LYS A 14 -10.80 -5.80 19.59
CA LYS A 14 -11.26 -6.62 18.44
C LYS A 14 -11.29 -5.91 17.10
N THR A 15 -10.66 -4.75 16.98
CA THR A 15 -10.52 -4.04 15.70
C THR A 15 -9.70 -4.87 14.70
N ASP A 16 -10.25 -5.07 13.49
CA ASP A 16 -9.52 -5.60 12.32
C ASP A 16 -9.34 -4.46 11.31
N ALA A 17 -8.12 -3.94 11.18
CA ALA A 17 -7.78 -2.82 10.31
C ALA A 17 -6.72 -3.22 9.27
N LYS A 18 -6.95 -2.89 7.99
CA LYS A 18 -6.03 -3.22 6.89
C LYS A 18 -5.78 -2.00 6.00
N GLN A 19 -4.51 -1.65 5.80
CA GLN A 19 -4.10 -0.61 4.87
C GLN A 19 -3.24 -1.23 3.76
N THR A 20 -3.63 -1.04 2.50
CA THR A 20 -2.86 -1.49 1.34
C THR A 20 -2.61 -0.33 0.39
N ASN A 21 -1.34 -0.07 0.08
CA ASN A 21 -0.92 0.95 -0.88
C ASN A 21 -0.14 0.28 -2.03
N ARG A 22 -0.70 0.28 -3.23
CA ARG A 22 -0.05 -0.29 -4.43
C ARG A 22 0.30 0.85 -5.39
N ASN A 23 1.57 1.02 -5.67
CA ASN A 23 2.08 2.07 -6.54
C ASN A 23 2.69 1.47 -7.80
N LEU A 24 2.33 2.01 -8.96
CA LEU A 24 2.90 1.65 -10.25
C LEU A 24 3.60 2.87 -10.84
N LEU A 25 4.90 2.77 -11.06
CA LEU A 25 5.70 3.82 -11.69
C LEU A 25 5.70 3.62 -13.21
N LEU A 26 5.28 4.65 -13.95
CA LEU A 26 5.11 4.60 -15.41
C LEU A 26 6.36 5.08 -16.18
N SER A 27 7.37 5.58 -15.48
CA SER A 27 8.63 6.03 -16.08
C SER A 27 9.77 5.92 -15.08
N GLU A 28 11.00 5.87 -15.59
CA GLU A 28 12.22 5.79 -14.76
C GLU A 28 12.42 7.03 -13.87
N LYS A 29 11.86 8.17 -14.27
CA LYS A 29 11.93 9.43 -13.51
C LYS A 29 10.79 9.58 -12.51
N ALA A 30 9.81 8.66 -12.50
CA ALA A 30 8.69 8.74 -11.58
C ALA A 30 9.14 8.34 -10.17
N GLN A 31 8.72 9.12 -9.18
CA GLN A 31 9.02 8.87 -7.78
C GLN A 31 7.71 8.68 -7.01
N VAL A 32 7.71 7.76 -6.04
CA VAL A 32 6.63 7.61 -5.07
C VAL A 32 7.20 7.52 -3.66
N ASP A 33 6.74 8.43 -2.80
CA ASP A 33 6.99 8.36 -1.36
C ASP A 33 5.74 7.80 -0.69
N THR A 34 5.89 6.73 0.09
CA THR A 34 4.80 6.10 0.83
C THR A 34 5.18 5.95 2.31
N LYS A 35 4.32 6.42 3.19
CA LYS A 35 4.51 6.40 4.65
C LYS A 35 3.23 5.90 5.33
N PRO A 36 3.06 4.57 5.44
CA PRO A 36 2.01 3.99 6.25
C PRO A 36 2.41 4.01 7.73
N GLN A 37 1.50 4.43 8.60
CA GLN A 37 1.70 4.56 10.05
C GLN A 37 0.61 3.80 10.79
N LEU A 38 0.99 3.11 11.87
CA LEU A 38 0.10 2.39 12.77
C LEU A 38 0.38 2.86 14.20
N GLU A 39 -0.66 3.35 14.86
CA GLU A 39 -0.63 3.70 16.28
C GLU A 39 -1.73 2.89 16.97
N ILE A 40 -1.31 1.91 17.76
CA ILE A 40 -2.22 0.93 18.37
C ILE A 40 -2.10 1.03 19.89
N TYR A 41 -3.21 1.35 20.54
CA TYR A 41 -3.34 1.47 21.98
C TYR A 41 -4.24 0.39 22.60
N ALA A 42 -4.62 -0.64 21.83
CA ALA A 42 -5.46 -1.76 22.25
C ALA A 42 -4.74 -3.10 22.04
N ASP A 43 -4.95 -4.07 22.95
CA ASP A 43 -4.19 -5.32 23.00
C ASP A 43 -4.79 -6.44 22.14
N ASP A 44 -6.12 -6.55 22.06
CA ASP A 44 -6.82 -7.60 21.30
C ASP A 44 -7.20 -7.09 19.91
N VAL A 45 -6.23 -6.81 19.03
CA VAL A 45 -6.50 -6.28 17.69
C VAL A 45 -5.70 -6.96 16.59
N LYS A 46 -6.22 -6.90 15.36
CA LYS A 46 -5.52 -7.32 14.14
C LYS A 46 -5.34 -6.09 13.27
N CYS A 47 -4.11 -5.65 13.10
CA CYS A 47 -3.82 -4.52 12.24
C CYS A 47 -2.70 -4.88 11.26
N THR A 48 -2.93 -4.65 9.97
CA THR A 48 -1.90 -4.83 8.93
C THR A 48 -1.79 -3.59 8.06
N HIS A 49 -0.56 -3.25 7.70
CA HIS A 49 -0.28 -2.30 6.65
C HIS A 49 0.68 -2.92 5.63
N GLY A 50 0.48 -2.62 4.36
CA GLY A 50 1.33 -3.12 3.28
C GLY A 50 1.47 -2.06 2.21
N ALA A 51 2.71 -1.84 1.77
CA ALA A 51 3.01 -0.99 0.63
C ALA A 51 3.83 -1.77 -0.39
N THR A 52 3.42 -1.73 -1.65
CA THR A 52 4.16 -2.33 -2.78
C THR A 52 4.40 -1.27 -3.84
N THR A 53 5.61 -1.22 -4.38
CA THR A 53 5.96 -0.35 -5.51
C THR A 53 6.53 -1.21 -6.62
N GLY A 54 6.04 -1.02 -7.84
CA GLY A 54 6.51 -1.71 -9.03
C GLY A 54 6.53 -0.80 -10.26
N GLN A 55 7.12 -1.29 -11.34
CA GLN A 55 7.05 -0.68 -12.66
C GLN A 55 6.17 -1.54 -13.57
N ILE A 56 5.73 -0.97 -14.70
CA ILE A 56 5.07 -1.77 -15.74
C ILE A 56 6.03 -2.87 -16.18
N ASP A 57 5.53 -4.10 -16.22
CA ASP A 57 6.23 -5.22 -16.82
C ASP A 57 6.30 -5.04 -18.34
N ASN A 58 7.53 -4.91 -18.85
CA ASN A 58 7.79 -4.71 -20.26
C ASN A 58 7.37 -5.91 -21.12
N GLU A 59 7.40 -7.14 -20.59
CA GLU A 59 6.99 -8.34 -21.31
C GLU A 59 5.46 -8.36 -21.47
N ALA A 60 4.72 -8.07 -20.40
CA ALA A 60 3.27 -7.92 -20.46
C ALA A 60 2.85 -6.78 -21.42
N LEU A 61 3.57 -5.65 -21.41
CA LEU A 61 3.32 -4.53 -22.32
C LEU A 61 3.61 -4.91 -23.79
N TYR A 62 4.67 -5.66 -24.03
CA TYR A 62 5.00 -6.17 -25.37
C TYR A 62 3.93 -7.14 -25.87
N TYR A 63 3.49 -8.08 -25.04
CA TYR A 63 2.41 -9.01 -25.37
C TYR A 63 1.12 -8.28 -25.75
N LEU A 64 0.71 -7.28 -24.98
CA LEU A 64 -0.47 -6.46 -25.29
C LEU A 64 -0.33 -5.70 -26.61
N ARG A 65 0.85 -5.13 -26.90
CA ARG A 65 1.11 -4.41 -28.16
C ARG A 65 1.15 -5.35 -29.37
N ALA A 66 1.56 -6.59 -29.19
CA ALA A 66 1.60 -7.59 -30.25
C ALA A 66 0.21 -8.06 -30.69
N LEU A 67 -0.83 -7.83 -29.87
CA LEU A 67 -2.20 -8.26 -30.14
C LEU A 67 -3.06 -7.26 -30.95
N GLY A 68 -2.57 -6.03 -31.18
CA GLY A 68 -3.23 -5.02 -32.03
C GLY A 68 -4.33 -4.22 -31.32
#